data_AF-H3GI54-F1
#
_entry.id   AF-H3GI54-F1
#
_cell.length_a   1.000
_cell.length_b   1.000
_cell.length_c   1.000
_cell.angle_alpha   90.00
_cell.angle_beta   90.00
_cell.angle_gamma   90.00
#
_symmetry.space_group_name_H-M   'P 1'
#
loop_
_entity.id
_entity.type
_entity.pdbx_description
1 polymer ?
#
loop_
_entity_poly.entity_id
_entity_poly.type
_entity_poly.pdbx_seq_one_letter_code
_entity_poly.pdbx_strand_id
1 'polypeptide(L)'
;MASLRSACPSPEDDTSSLSSFMTSSTPPSTDSSLDVSYEHLFRSLAQHSRLFPLRSSDVKLLATPTDFYQQLLHNIQNAETRVSISSLYLGTGQLEQALVRALVQRLREKPQLQVQLVLDYSRGQRGGITASSVTMLAPLLKEFPTNVELFLFRVPQLSGLKAKLPPPFNETLGVSHAKVYLVDETLVLSGANLSADYFTNRQDRYVQLTDCGALAQFYHQFVELVTGFSYKVKLESLNGERNDYELLSPVLAHDSEEAKAAMRRDLENLVNPGKHKEDKADELMDAWAFPTLQFTPILMDHDERVLSNFVKNLPRGSQLQIASGYLNFPPFLSELLESCGAGLDVVSAAPRANGFYDARGVKGALPMAYSLIEQDFFERTLDREFPTVLREFNRPGWTFHGKGMWWRPPSPPLANGHKAALGLPQLTVVGSSNFGQRSYGCDLESNLVVFTRNPELRRRLQDEYDALARDTEVVTEQLWRRPERMLHGFFSWKDGHWIRPVSKFIAAYL
;
A
#
# COMPACT_ATOMS: atom_id res chain seq x y z
N MET A 1 -75.92 -33.53 1.55
CA MET A 1 -76.03 -32.21 2.22
C MET A 1 -74.69 -31.89 2.87
N ALA A 2 -74.09 -30.74 2.50
CA ALA A 2 -72.92 -30.03 3.08
C ALA A 2 -71.68 -30.87 3.48
N SER A 3 -70.59 -30.89 2.70
CA SER A 3 -69.53 -29.87 2.54
C SER A 3 -68.77 -29.55 3.82
N LEU A 4 -67.47 -29.92 3.86
CA LEU A 4 -66.36 -29.05 4.24
C LEU A 4 -65.01 -29.73 3.86
N ARG A 5 -64.29 -29.09 2.95
CA ARG A 5 -62.91 -29.39 2.54
C ARG A 5 -61.96 -28.66 3.50
N SER A 6 -60.83 -29.27 3.84
CA SER A 6 -59.66 -28.59 4.42
C SER A 6 -58.41 -29.12 3.72
N ALA A 7 -57.71 -28.22 3.03
CA ALA A 7 -56.49 -28.47 2.27
C ALA A 7 -55.26 -28.03 3.08
N CYS A 8 -54.12 -28.70 2.84
CA CYS A 8 -52.79 -28.32 3.34
C CYS A 8 -52.32 -26.94 2.82
N PRO A 9 -51.27 -26.40 3.45
CA PRO A 9 -50.16 -25.87 2.65
C PRO A 9 -48.75 -26.29 3.13
N SER A 10 -47.86 -26.24 2.16
CA SER A 10 -46.40 -26.46 2.15
C SER A 10 -45.60 -25.25 2.70
N PRO A 11 -44.26 -25.32 2.79
CA PRO A 11 -43.42 -24.45 3.62
C PRO A 11 -42.98 -23.17 2.87
N GLU A 12 -42.78 -22.07 3.61
CA GLU A 12 -42.23 -20.82 3.07
C GLU A 12 -40.94 -20.39 3.79
N ASP A 13 -40.04 -19.84 2.97
CA ASP A 13 -38.71 -19.31 3.24
C ASP A 13 -38.73 -18.05 4.13
N ASP A 14 -37.93 -18.03 5.20
CA ASP A 14 -37.69 -16.85 6.03
C ASP A 14 -36.45 -16.07 5.54
N THR A 15 -36.69 -15.00 4.78
CA THR A 15 -35.72 -13.93 4.51
C THR A 15 -36.35 -12.56 4.75
N SER A 16 -36.33 -12.04 5.98
CA SER A 16 -36.47 -10.59 6.21
C SER A 16 -35.96 -10.16 7.60
N SER A 17 -35.01 -9.23 7.64
CA SER A 17 -34.81 -8.31 8.78
C SER A 17 -33.71 -7.27 8.49
N LEU A 18 -33.98 -6.34 7.57
CA LEU A 18 -33.29 -5.04 7.49
C LEU A 18 -34.26 -3.97 7.00
N SER A 19 -35.26 -3.62 7.82
CA SER A 19 -36.03 -2.38 7.65
C SER A 19 -36.66 -1.95 8.97
N SER A 20 -35.97 -1.14 9.75
CA SER A 20 -36.58 -0.47 10.91
C SER A 20 -35.65 0.63 11.42
N PHE A 21 -35.62 1.78 10.73
CA PHE A 21 -35.32 3.07 11.35
C PHE A 21 -35.84 4.19 10.44
N MET A 22 -37.11 4.57 10.59
CA MET A 22 -37.60 5.94 10.38
C MET A 22 -38.95 6.13 11.09
N THR A 23 -39.02 7.13 11.98
CA THR A 23 -40.09 8.15 12.01
C THR A 23 -39.86 9.10 13.19
N SER A 24 -39.28 10.27 12.92
CA SER A 24 -39.67 11.50 13.62
C SER A 24 -39.38 12.68 12.69
N SER A 25 -40.45 13.41 12.39
CA SER A 25 -40.53 14.45 11.36
C SER A 25 -40.19 15.82 11.93
N THR A 26 -39.09 16.40 11.46
CA THR A 26 -38.86 17.86 11.40
C THR A 26 -38.43 18.19 9.98
N PRO A 27 -38.92 19.28 9.36
CA PRO A 27 -38.65 19.56 7.95
C PRO A 27 -37.16 19.87 7.76
N PRO A 28 -36.48 19.25 6.79
CA PRO A 28 -35.08 19.56 6.54
C PRO A 28 -34.99 20.91 5.83
N SER A 29 -34.11 21.76 6.35
CA SER A 29 -33.57 22.90 5.63
C SER A 29 -32.97 22.43 4.30
N THR A 30 -33.31 23.12 3.22
CA THR A 30 -32.88 22.83 1.85
C THR A 30 -31.39 23.11 1.67
N ASP A 31 -30.54 22.11 1.88
CA ASP A 31 -29.21 22.00 1.27
C ASP A 31 -28.65 20.54 1.26
N SER A 32 -29.51 19.53 1.02
CA SER A 32 -29.17 18.11 1.21
C SER A 32 -28.83 17.33 -0.06
N SER A 33 -28.73 17.96 -1.23
CA SER A 33 -28.53 17.22 -2.50
C SER A 33 -27.05 16.90 -2.80
N LEU A 34 -26.10 17.70 -2.29
CA LEU A 34 -24.67 17.51 -2.53
C LEU A 34 -24.04 16.47 -1.60
N ASP A 35 -24.48 16.41 -0.34
CA ASP A 35 -23.99 15.45 0.66
C ASP A 35 -24.35 13.99 0.30
N VAL A 36 -25.46 13.81 -0.43
CA VAL A 36 -25.93 12.51 -0.93
C VAL A 36 -25.02 11.95 -2.04
N SER A 37 -24.25 12.78 -2.75
CA SER A 37 -23.41 12.35 -3.88
C SER A 37 -22.08 11.74 -3.46
N TYR A 38 -21.48 12.15 -2.35
CA TYR A 38 -20.13 11.69 -1.94
C TYR A 38 -20.16 10.40 -1.14
N GLU A 39 -21.18 10.27 -0.29
CA GLU A 39 -21.53 9.01 0.38
C GLU A 39 -21.75 7.88 -0.62
N HIS A 40 -22.27 8.19 -1.81
CA HIS A 40 -22.45 7.21 -2.87
C HIS A 40 -21.12 6.65 -3.38
N LEU A 41 -20.10 7.49 -3.59
CA LEU A 41 -18.76 7.05 -4.00
C LEU A 41 -18.18 6.08 -2.96
N PHE A 42 -18.19 6.47 -1.68
CA PHE A 42 -17.69 5.62 -0.61
C PHE A 42 -18.47 4.30 -0.51
N ARG A 43 -19.80 4.33 -0.52
CA ARG A 43 -20.63 3.11 -0.46
C ARG A 43 -20.41 2.18 -1.64
N SER A 44 -20.21 2.74 -2.84
CA SER A 44 -19.88 1.96 -4.03
C SER A 44 -18.57 1.19 -3.84
N LEU A 45 -17.56 1.80 -3.22
CA LEU A 45 -16.28 1.15 -2.95
C LEU A 45 -16.37 0.13 -1.81
N ALA A 46 -17.04 0.49 -0.72
CA ALA A 46 -17.18 -0.35 0.46
C ALA A 46 -17.94 -1.67 0.20
N GLN A 47 -18.68 -1.78 -0.91
CA GLN A 47 -19.34 -3.03 -1.32
C GLN A 47 -18.37 -4.08 -1.86
N HIS A 48 -17.14 -3.70 -2.20
CA HIS A 48 -16.16 -4.59 -2.82
C HIS A 48 -15.13 -5.16 -1.84
N SER A 49 -15.09 -4.66 -0.60
CA SER A 49 -14.16 -5.13 0.44
C SER A 49 -14.80 -5.12 1.82
N ARG A 50 -14.23 -5.89 2.75
CA ARG A 50 -14.59 -5.90 4.17
C ARG A 50 -14.34 -4.52 4.79
N LEU A 51 -15.37 -3.97 5.43
CA LEU A 51 -15.38 -2.61 5.97
C LEU A 51 -15.15 -2.60 7.49
N PHE A 52 -14.25 -1.74 7.95
CA PHE A 52 -13.89 -1.55 9.35
C PHE A 52 -14.22 -0.13 9.81
N PRO A 53 -15.18 0.06 10.71
CA PRO A 53 -15.41 1.33 11.38
C PRO A 53 -14.20 1.72 12.25
N LEU A 54 -13.85 3.01 12.26
CA LEU A 54 -12.73 3.57 13.00
C LEU A 54 -13.15 4.86 13.71
N ARG A 55 -12.45 5.20 14.79
CA ARG A 55 -12.46 6.54 15.35
C ARG A 55 -11.33 7.33 14.71
N SER A 56 -11.64 8.52 14.23
CA SER A 56 -10.65 9.42 13.62
C SER A 56 -9.56 9.87 14.60
N SER A 57 -9.84 9.86 15.91
CA SER A 57 -8.87 10.11 16.98
C SER A 57 -7.74 9.09 17.00
N ASP A 58 -8.03 7.86 16.56
CA ASP A 58 -7.12 6.72 16.64
C ASP A 58 -6.30 6.57 15.35
N VAL A 59 -6.55 7.44 14.36
CA VAL A 59 -5.75 7.58 13.14
C VAL A 59 -4.73 8.69 13.34
N LYS A 60 -3.44 8.35 13.26
CA LYS A 60 -2.31 9.26 13.38
C LYS A 60 -1.44 9.22 12.12
N LEU A 61 -1.26 10.38 11.49
CA LEU A 61 -0.36 10.55 10.35
C LEU A 61 1.02 10.95 10.90
N LEU A 62 2.05 10.12 10.71
CA LEU A 62 3.41 10.43 11.19
C LEU A 62 4.12 11.28 10.14
N ALA A 63 4.70 12.40 10.56
CA ALA A 63 5.14 13.45 9.65
C ALA A 63 6.47 13.15 8.94
N THR A 64 7.37 12.41 9.60
CA THR A 64 8.74 12.22 9.12
C THR A 64 9.23 10.76 9.20
N PRO A 65 10.26 10.39 8.42
CA PRO A 65 10.94 9.08 8.55
C PRO A 65 11.42 8.79 9.98
N THR A 66 11.85 9.83 10.69
CA THR A 66 12.29 9.72 12.08
C THR A 66 11.11 9.45 13.01
N ASP A 67 9.97 10.13 12.83
CA ASP A 67 8.75 9.83 13.61
C ASP A 67 8.29 8.39 13.39
N PHE A 68 8.35 7.91 12.15
CA PHE A 68 8.08 6.50 11.82
C PHE A 68 8.98 5.56 12.60
N TYR A 69 10.29 5.76 12.54
CA TYR A 69 11.25 4.91 13.26
C TYR A 69 11.05 4.93 14.78
N GLN A 70 10.87 6.12 15.37
CA GLN A 70 10.64 6.27 16.80
C GLN A 70 9.33 5.62 17.24
N GLN A 71 8.27 5.74 16.42
CA GLN A 71 6.99 5.13 16.70
C GLN A 71 7.07 3.59 16.62
N LEU A 72 7.83 3.01 15.66
CA LEU A 72 8.07 1.57 15.63
C LEU A 72 8.77 1.07 16.91
N LEU A 73 9.82 1.77 17.36
CA LEU A 73 10.52 1.45 18.61
C LEU A 73 9.57 1.53 19.81
N HIS A 74 8.80 2.62 19.89
CA HIS A 74 7.83 2.82 20.97
C HIS A 74 6.79 1.71 21.01
N ASN A 75 6.21 1.34 19.85
CA ASN A 75 5.21 0.27 19.79
C ASN A 75 5.82 -1.05 20.26
N ILE A 76 7.00 -1.42 19.75
CA ILE A 76 7.70 -2.66 20.15
C ILE A 76 7.99 -2.68 21.65
N GLN A 77 8.46 -1.58 22.23
CA GLN A 77 8.76 -1.50 23.67
C GLN A 77 7.53 -1.68 24.57
N ASN A 78 6.33 -1.42 24.04
CA ASN A 78 5.07 -1.58 24.76
C ASN A 78 4.31 -2.87 24.39
N ALA A 79 4.87 -3.73 23.52
CA ALA A 79 4.19 -4.93 23.03
C ALA A 79 3.85 -5.91 24.17
N GLU A 80 2.61 -6.34 24.33
CA GLU A 80 2.17 -7.21 25.42
C GLU A 80 1.96 -8.66 24.97
N THR A 81 1.44 -8.86 23.75
CA THR A 81 0.95 -10.17 23.28
C THR A 81 1.52 -10.61 21.94
N ARG A 82 1.55 -9.72 20.94
CA ARG A 82 1.97 -10.06 19.58
C ARG A 82 2.69 -8.93 18.84
N VAL A 83 3.61 -9.33 17.97
CA VAL A 83 4.20 -8.49 16.91
C VAL A 83 4.11 -9.25 15.60
N SER A 84 3.47 -8.66 14.59
CA SER A 84 3.41 -9.20 13.22
C SER A 84 4.00 -8.20 12.24
N ILE A 85 5.07 -8.61 11.56
CA ILE A 85 5.81 -7.77 10.63
C ILE A 85 5.78 -8.40 9.25
N SER A 86 5.28 -7.66 8.27
CA SER A 86 5.52 -7.90 6.84
C SER A 86 6.32 -6.72 6.30
N SER A 87 7.43 -6.99 5.60
CA SER A 87 8.28 -5.96 4.98
C SER A 87 9.03 -6.56 3.80
N LEU A 88 9.50 -5.73 2.86
CA LEU A 88 10.34 -6.25 1.77
C LEU A 88 11.65 -6.82 2.32
N TYR A 89 12.26 -6.12 3.27
CA TYR A 89 13.48 -6.53 3.96
C TYR A 89 13.65 -5.75 5.27
N LEU A 90 14.63 -6.17 6.06
CA LEU A 90 15.19 -5.46 7.21
C LEU A 90 16.69 -5.21 6.94
N GLY A 91 17.11 -3.95 6.97
CA GLY A 91 18.49 -3.53 6.73
C GLY A 91 19.45 -4.00 7.83
N THR A 92 20.75 -3.81 7.62
CA THR A 92 21.78 -4.32 8.54
C THR A 92 22.56 -3.22 9.26
N GLY A 93 22.11 -1.98 9.16
CA GLY A 93 22.70 -0.80 9.79
C GLY A 93 22.43 -0.67 11.29
N GLN A 94 22.88 0.44 11.87
CA GLN A 94 22.81 0.68 13.31
C GLN A 94 21.37 0.89 13.82
N LEU A 95 20.51 1.52 13.02
CA LEU A 95 19.13 1.80 13.40
C LEU A 95 18.30 0.52 13.41
N GLU A 96 18.53 -0.36 12.44
CA GLU A 96 17.93 -1.69 12.33
C GLU A 96 18.39 -2.60 13.46
N GLN A 97 19.69 -2.56 13.81
CA GLN A 97 20.19 -3.24 15.00
C GLN A 97 19.50 -2.76 16.28
N ALA A 98 19.22 -1.46 16.40
CA ALA A 98 18.51 -0.93 17.56
C ALA A 98 17.04 -1.41 17.60
N LEU A 99 16.38 -1.52 16.44
CA LEU A 99 15.04 -2.09 16.32
C LEU A 99 15.02 -3.56 16.77
N VAL A 100 16.00 -4.37 16.32
CA VAL A 100 16.14 -5.77 16.75
C VAL A 100 16.45 -5.86 18.25
N ARG A 101 17.31 -4.98 18.79
CA ARG A 101 17.57 -4.91 20.25
C ARG A 101 16.32 -4.58 21.05
N ALA A 102 15.43 -3.72 20.55
CA ALA A 102 14.16 -3.42 21.21
C ALA A 102 13.26 -4.67 21.29
N LEU A 103 13.20 -5.48 20.22
CA LEU A 103 12.50 -6.78 20.26
C LEU A 103 13.11 -7.73 21.28
N VAL A 104 14.43 -7.87 21.31
CA VAL A 104 15.14 -8.72 22.29
C VAL A 104 14.79 -8.29 23.73
N GLN A 105 14.91 -6.99 24.02
CA GLN A 105 14.60 -6.45 25.35
C GLN A 105 13.16 -6.77 25.74
N ARG A 106 12.22 -6.53 24.82
CA ARG A 106 10.82 -6.75 25.12
C ARG A 106 10.45 -8.22 25.31
N LEU A 107 11.00 -9.13 24.51
CA LEU A 107 10.80 -10.57 24.66
C LEU A 107 11.31 -11.09 26.01
N ARG A 108 12.40 -10.52 26.55
CA ARG A 108 12.88 -10.85 27.90
C ARG A 108 11.91 -10.39 29.00
N GLU A 109 11.31 -9.21 28.83
CA GLU A 109 10.33 -8.66 29.77
C GLU A 109 8.96 -9.35 29.70
N LYS A 110 8.58 -9.83 28.50
CA LYS A 110 7.30 -10.49 28.22
C LYS A 110 7.54 -11.87 27.61
N PRO A 111 7.82 -12.91 28.42
CA PRO A 111 8.12 -14.26 27.92
C PRO A 111 7.01 -14.90 27.09
N GLN A 112 5.76 -14.42 27.21
CA GLN A 112 4.62 -14.87 26.42
C GLN A 112 4.46 -14.17 25.06
N LEU A 113 5.17 -13.06 24.82
CA LEU A 113 5.09 -12.28 23.59
C LEU A 113 5.46 -13.16 22.39
N GLN A 114 4.65 -13.12 21.34
CA GLN A 114 4.90 -13.80 20.07
C GLN A 114 5.31 -12.80 18.99
N VAL A 115 6.33 -13.14 18.19
CA VAL A 115 6.84 -12.30 17.11
C VAL A 115 6.90 -13.12 15.84
N GLN A 116 6.16 -12.68 14.83
CA GLN A 116 6.15 -13.29 13.50
C GLN A 116 6.63 -12.26 12.47
N LEU A 117 7.65 -12.64 11.70
CA LEU A 117 8.19 -11.81 10.63
C LEU A 117 8.09 -12.54 9.29
N VAL A 118 7.59 -11.87 8.27
CA VAL A 118 7.64 -12.33 6.88
C VAL A 118 8.34 -11.29 6.01
N LEU A 119 9.40 -11.73 5.33
CA LEU A 119 10.20 -10.92 4.42
C LEU A 119 10.15 -11.48 3.01
N ASP A 120 10.52 -10.70 2.00
CA ASP A 120 10.73 -11.24 0.66
C ASP A 120 11.93 -12.20 0.62
N TYR A 121 11.79 -13.30 -0.10
CA TYR A 121 12.78 -14.37 -0.17
C TYR A 121 14.13 -13.89 -0.70
N SER A 122 14.15 -13.13 -1.79
CA SER A 122 15.40 -12.69 -2.40
C SER A 122 15.99 -11.50 -1.65
N ARG A 123 15.14 -10.56 -1.20
CA ARG A 123 15.59 -9.36 -0.51
C ARG A 123 16.03 -9.62 0.92
N GLY A 124 15.35 -10.51 1.65
CA GLY A 124 15.73 -10.90 2.99
C GLY A 124 17.09 -11.61 3.07
N GLN A 125 17.52 -12.24 1.97
CA GLN A 125 18.80 -12.96 1.87
C GLN A 125 19.91 -12.14 1.17
N ARG A 126 19.61 -10.91 0.73
CA ARG A 126 20.61 -10.06 0.07
C ARG A 126 21.76 -9.76 1.01
N GLY A 127 23.00 -9.89 0.53
CA GLY A 127 24.19 -9.78 1.37
C GLY A 127 24.65 -11.12 1.96
N GLY A 128 23.93 -12.21 1.68
CA GLY A 128 24.32 -13.58 2.05
C GLY A 128 24.49 -13.76 3.55
N ILE A 129 25.47 -14.58 3.94
CA ILE A 129 25.76 -14.91 5.34
C ILE A 129 26.47 -13.77 6.10
N THR A 130 26.87 -12.69 5.43
CA THR A 130 27.64 -11.60 6.07
C THR A 130 26.75 -10.44 6.51
N ALA A 131 25.79 -10.02 5.68
CA ALA A 131 25.00 -8.82 5.93
C ALA A 131 23.61 -8.88 5.28
N SER A 132 22.78 -9.84 5.68
CA SER A 132 21.39 -9.98 5.25
C SER A 132 20.39 -9.77 6.38
N SER A 133 19.09 -9.64 6.04
CA SER A 133 18.02 -9.57 7.04
C SER A 133 17.97 -10.85 7.88
N VAL A 134 18.18 -12.01 7.24
CA VAL A 134 18.22 -13.31 7.93
C VAL A 134 19.34 -13.34 8.95
N THR A 135 20.56 -12.91 8.59
CA THR A 135 21.69 -12.93 9.52
C THR A 135 21.54 -11.92 10.65
N MET A 136 20.92 -10.76 10.38
CA MET A 136 20.59 -9.76 11.40
C MET A 136 19.56 -10.28 12.43
N LEU A 137 18.60 -11.10 11.99
CA LEU A 137 17.55 -11.67 12.83
C LEU A 137 17.93 -13.02 13.46
N ALA A 138 18.98 -13.69 12.99
CA ALA A 138 19.41 -14.99 13.50
C ALA A 138 19.67 -15.01 15.03
N PRO A 139 20.30 -13.99 15.66
CA PRO A 139 20.45 -13.97 17.11
C PRO A 139 19.10 -13.96 17.86
N LEU A 140 18.09 -13.30 17.30
CA LEU A 140 16.74 -13.23 17.87
C LEU A 140 16.06 -14.61 17.82
N LEU A 141 16.15 -15.31 16.69
CA LEU A 141 15.63 -16.67 16.52
C LEU A 141 16.35 -17.68 17.44
N LYS A 142 17.66 -17.48 17.63
CA LYS A 142 18.50 -18.32 18.50
C LYS A 142 18.11 -18.20 19.96
N GLU A 143 17.87 -16.98 20.42
CA GLU A 143 17.55 -16.69 21.82
C GLU A 143 16.10 -17.04 22.17
N PHE A 144 15.17 -16.89 21.23
CA PHE A 144 13.73 -17.07 21.47
C PHE A 144 13.07 -18.05 20.48
N PRO A 145 13.50 -19.33 20.41
CA PRO A 145 13.07 -20.28 19.39
C PRO A 145 11.58 -20.65 19.44
N THR A 146 10.91 -20.40 20.57
CA THR A 146 9.48 -20.67 20.77
C THR A 146 8.59 -19.44 20.60
N ASN A 147 9.17 -18.26 20.52
CA ASN A 147 8.44 -16.99 20.47
C ASN A 147 8.62 -16.25 19.15
N VAL A 148 9.71 -16.51 18.44
CA VAL A 148 10.08 -15.76 17.24
C VAL A 148 10.13 -16.69 16.04
N GLU A 149 9.37 -16.34 15.01
CA GLU A 149 9.38 -17.04 13.74
C GLU A 149 9.71 -16.08 12.59
N LEU A 150 10.59 -16.53 11.69
CA LEU A 150 10.96 -15.80 10.48
C LEU A 150 10.61 -16.61 9.24
N PHE A 151 9.92 -15.96 8.32
CA PHE A 151 9.47 -16.52 7.07
C PHE A 151 9.98 -15.70 5.88
N LEU A 152 10.25 -16.39 4.77
CA LEU A 152 10.70 -15.82 3.51
C LEU A 152 9.69 -16.15 2.40
N PHE A 153 8.91 -15.16 1.99
CA PHE A 153 7.92 -15.32 0.93
C PHE A 153 8.56 -15.23 -0.45
N ARG A 154 8.31 -16.22 -1.29
CA ARG A 154 8.81 -16.27 -2.67
C ARG A 154 7.64 -16.18 -3.64
N VAL A 155 7.66 -15.19 -4.53
CA VAL A 155 6.59 -15.04 -5.52
C VAL A 155 6.55 -16.25 -6.47
N PRO A 156 5.35 -16.75 -6.86
CA PRO A 156 5.21 -17.95 -7.68
C PRO A 156 5.83 -17.86 -9.09
N GLN A 157 6.02 -16.65 -9.62
CA GLN A 157 6.64 -16.41 -10.93
C GLN A 157 8.14 -16.78 -10.95
N LEU A 158 8.76 -16.93 -9.77
CA LEU A 158 10.16 -17.30 -9.59
C LEU A 158 10.38 -18.82 -9.51
N SER A 159 9.73 -19.61 -10.37
CA SER A 159 9.92 -21.07 -10.48
C SER A 159 10.58 -21.50 -11.80
N GLY A 160 11.14 -22.71 -11.81
CA GLY A 160 11.78 -23.31 -13.00
C GLY A 160 13.06 -22.58 -13.49
N LEU A 161 13.29 -22.57 -14.81
CA LEU A 161 14.47 -21.95 -15.45
C LEU A 161 14.60 -20.43 -15.17
N LYS A 162 13.48 -19.74 -14.88
CA LYS A 162 13.43 -18.31 -14.57
C LYS A 162 13.96 -17.98 -13.17
N ALA A 163 13.99 -18.95 -12.26
CA ALA A 163 14.57 -18.82 -10.92
C ALA A 163 16.11 -18.70 -10.91
N LYS A 164 16.78 -19.05 -12.02
CA LYS A 164 18.25 -19.05 -12.14
C LYS A 164 18.85 -17.69 -12.50
N LEU A 165 18.02 -16.66 -12.66
CA LEU A 165 18.51 -15.31 -12.97
C LEU A 165 19.22 -14.71 -11.75
N PRO A 166 20.44 -14.17 -11.91
CA PRO A 166 21.13 -13.52 -10.80
C PRO A 166 20.41 -12.22 -10.40
N PRO A 167 20.48 -11.81 -9.12
CA PRO A 167 20.03 -10.48 -8.71
C PRO A 167 20.70 -9.40 -9.58
N PRO A 168 19.96 -8.36 -10.06
CA PRO A 168 18.58 -8.00 -9.71
C PRO A 168 17.50 -8.61 -10.63
N PHE A 169 17.85 -9.42 -11.62
CA PHE A 169 16.93 -9.88 -12.67
C PHE A 169 15.89 -10.91 -12.19
N ASN A 170 16.10 -11.51 -11.03
CA ASN A 170 15.06 -12.26 -10.32
C ASN A 170 14.09 -11.33 -9.56
N GLU A 171 14.55 -10.18 -9.06
CA GLU A 171 13.68 -9.19 -8.37
C GLU A 171 12.65 -8.57 -9.34
N THR A 172 12.98 -8.48 -10.65
CA THR A 172 12.07 -8.01 -11.70
C THR A 172 10.90 -8.97 -11.99
N LEU A 173 10.90 -10.18 -11.42
CA LEU A 173 9.82 -11.16 -11.56
C LEU A 173 8.78 -11.08 -10.43
N GLY A 174 8.87 -10.07 -9.57
CA GLY A 174 7.92 -9.80 -8.48
C GLY A 174 8.53 -9.96 -7.09
N VAL A 175 7.97 -9.27 -6.09
CA VAL A 175 8.35 -9.37 -4.68
C VAL A 175 7.13 -9.33 -3.73
N SER A 176 7.33 -9.76 -2.48
CA SER A 176 6.42 -9.36 -1.40
C SER A 176 6.61 -7.89 -1.10
N HIS A 177 5.61 -7.06 -1.43
CA HIS A 177 5.72 -5.62 -1.30
C HIS A 177 4.81 -5.03 -0.22
N ALA A 178 3.90 -5.80 0.38
CA ALA A 178 3.14 -5.37 1.56
C ALA A 178 4.06 -4.93 2.72
N LYS A 179 3.70 -3.83 3.41
CA LYS A 179 4.34 -3.43 4.67
C LYS A 179 3.31 -3.26 5.76
N VAL A 180 3.40 -4.15 6.73
CA VAL A 180 2.49 -4.25 7.86
C VAL A 180 3.35 -4.32 9.10
N TYR A 181 3.22 -3.34 9.99
CA TYR A 181 3.90 -3.33 11.28
C TYR A 181 2.85 -3.29 12.37
N LEU A 182 2.42 -4.47 12.80
CA LEU A 182 1.39 -4.65 13.80
C LEU A 182 2.02 -5.02 15.14
N VAL A 183 1.66 -4.28 16.19
CA VAL A 183 2.00 -4.59 17.57
C VAL A 183 0.70 -4.57 18.38
N ASP A 184 0.29 -5.72 18.90
CA ASP A 184 -1.01 -5.92 19.56
C ASP A 184 -2.18 -5.39 18.71
N GLU A 185 -2.76 -4.25 19.10
CA GLU A 185 -3.88 -3.54 18.45
C GLU A 185 -3.46 -2.24 17.76
N THR A 186 -2.15 -1.99 17.68
CA THR A 186 -1.56 -0.83 17.00
C THR A 186 -0.94 -1.24 15.67
N LEU A 187 -1.55 -0.78 14.58
CA LEU A 187 -1.12 -1.03 13.22
C LEU A 187 -0.41 0.20 12.65
N VAL A 188 0.78 0.02 12.08
CA VAL A 188 1.41 1.02 11.21
C VAL A 188 1.46 0.49 9.78
N LEU A 189 0.87 1.24 8.86
CA LEU A 189 0.93 1.03 7.41
C LEU A 189 1.77 2.10 6.74
N SER A 190 2.61 1.70 5.79
CA SER A 190 3.53 2.59 5.09
C SER A 190 3.97 2.01 3.74
N GLY A 191 4.55 2.83 2.87
CA GLY A 191 5.36 2.38 1.74
C GLY A 191 6.81 2.04 2.12
N ALA A 192 7.22 2.38 3.34
CA ALA A 192 8.59 2.33 3.83
C ALA A 192 9.04 0.93 4.22
N ASN A 193 10.33 0.62 4.03
CA ASN A 193 10.93 -0.62 4.52
C ASN A 193 11.66 -0.37 5.85
N LEU A 194 12.10 -1.44 6.50
CA LEU A 194 12.88 -1.35 7.74
C LEU A 194 14.36 -1.13 7.43
N SER A 195 14.71 0.07 6.95
CA SER A 195 16.12 0.44 6.71
C SER A 195 16.43 1.91 6.97
N ALA A 196 17.72 2.21 7.18
CA ALA A 196 18.20 3.50 7.64
C ALA A 196 17.77 4.70 6.77
N ASP A 197 17.71 4.54 5.45
CA ASP A 197 17.20 5.55 4.53
C ASP A 197 15.72 5.88 4.81
N TYR A 198 14.90 4.85 5.01
CA TYR A 198 13.49 4.98 5.41
C TYR A 198 13.26 5.47 6.85
N PHE A 199 14.31 5.55 7.65
CA PHE A 199 14.27 6.09 9.01
C PHE A 199 14.81 7.52 9.11
N THR A 200 15.42 8.04 8.03
CA THR A 200 16.14 9.32 8.06
C THR A 200 15.73 10.27 6.95
N ASN A 201 16.01 9.93 5.69
CA ASN A 201 15.97 10.89 4.58
C ASN A 201 15.33 10.35 3.29
N ARG A 202 14.50 9.31 3.40
CA ARG A 202 13.63 8.84 2.32
C ARG A 202 12.19 9.13 2.67
N GLN A 203 11.60 10.13 2.01
CA GLN A 203 10.25 10.57 2.30
C GLN A 203 9.23 9.53 1.82
N ASP A 204 8.39 9.06 2.74
CA ASP A 204 7.31 8.12 2.50
C ASP A 204 6.06 8.59 3.28
N ARG A 205 4.99 7.79 3.26
CA ARG A 205 3.79 7.99 4.08
C ARG A 205 3.73 6.99 5.22
N TYR A 206 3.21 7.41 6.35
CA TYR A 206 3.18 6.62 7.56
C TYR A 206 1.87 6.86 8.31
N VAL A 207 1.02 5.84 8.38
CA VAL A 207 -0.29 5.94 9.05
C VAL A 207 -0.31 4.91 10.17
N GLN A 208 -0.49 5.39 11.40
CA GLN A 208 -0.74 4.55 12.56
C GLN A 208 -2.23 4.54 12.88
N LEU A 209 -2.76 3.36 13.14
CA LEU A 209 -4.10 3.12 13.66
C LEU A 209 -3.98 2.40 15.00
N THR A 210 -4.34 3.08 16.10
CA THR A 210 -4.39 2.48 17.44
C THR A 210 -5.77 1.89 17.71
N ASP A 211 -5.86 0.96 18.66
CA ASP A 211 -7.12 0.35 19.10
C ASP A 211 -8.02 -0.12 17.94
N CYS A 212 -7.39 -0.60 16.85
CA CYS A 212 -8.10 -0.84 15.60
C CYS A 212 -8.74 -2.24 15.51
N GLY A 213 -8.68 -3.04 16.59
CA GLY A 213 -9.55 -4.18 16.84
C GLY A 213 -9.61 -5.19 15.70
N ALA A 214 -10.78 -5.28 15.05
CA ALA A 214 -10.99 -6.19 13.92
C ALA A 214 -10.04 -5.91 12.73
N LEU A 215 -9.59 -4.67 12.55
CA LEU A 215 -8.60 -4.32 11.51
C LEU A 215 -7.21 -4.84 11.88
N ALA A 216 -6.81 -4.75 13.15
CA ALA A 216 -5.57 -5.36 13.64
C ALA A 216 -5.61 -6.89 13.42
N GLN A 217 -6.74 -7.53 13.76
CA GLN A 217 -6.92 -8.96 13.52
C GLN A 217 -6.88 -9.32 12.03
N PHE A 218 -7.47 -8.50 11.15
CA PHE A 218 -7.38 -8.69 9.70
C PHE A 218 -5.93 -8.70 9.23
N TYR A 219 -5.12 -7.73 9.64
CA TYR A 219 -3.73 -7.63 9.20
C TYR A 219 -2.85 -8.70 9.84
N HIS A 220 -3.16 -9.14 11.05
CA HIS A 220 -2.55 -10.33 11.64
C HIS A 220 -2.81 -11.58 10.78
N GLN A 221 -4.08 -11.85 10.45
CA GLN A 221 -4.49 -12.97 9.60
C GLN A 221 -3.89 -12.88 8.19
N PHE A 222 -3.78 -11.68 7.63
CA PHE A 222 -3.08 -11.45 6.36
C PHE A 222 -1.62 -11.91 6.44
N VAL A 223 -0.89 -11.48 7.48
CA VAL A 223 0.50 -11.89 7.69
C VAL A 223 0.60 -13.41 7.88
N GLU A 224 -0.24 -14.00 8.74
CA GLU A 224 -0.30 -15.45 8.97
C GLU A 224 -0.55 -16.23 7.67
N LEU A 225 -1.50 -15.77 6.84
CA LEU A 225 -1.78 -16.39 5.55
C LEU A 225 -0.54 -16.37 4.65
N VAL A 226 0.14 -15.23 4.52
CA VAL A 226 1.38 -15.15 3.74
C VAL A 226 2.46 -16.08 4.32
N THR A 227 2.57 -16.22 5.65
CA THR A 227 3.53 -17.15 6.27
C THR A 227 3.25 -18.61 5.91
N GLY A 228 1.97 -18.99 5.77
CA GLY A 228 1.57 -20.35 5.39
C GLY A 228 2.06 -20.79 4.00
N PHE A 229 2.37 -19.83 3.12
CA PHE A 229 2.94 -20.06 1.78
C PHE A 229 4.43 -19.68 1.68
N SER A 230 5.08 -19.41 2.81
CA SER A 230 6.47 -18.94 2.87
C SER A 230 7.43 -20.02 3.36
N TYR A 231 8.71 -19.86 3.03
CA TYR A 231 9.77 -20.71 3.59
C TYR A 231 10.02 -20.30 5.04
N LYS A 232 9.98 -21.25 5.97
CA LYS A 232 10.33 -20.99 7.38
C LYS A 232 11.85 -21.10 7.55
N VAL A 233 12.46 -20.09 8.16
CA VAL A 233 13.88 -20.10 8.51
C VAL A 233 14.08 -20.91 9.78
N LYS A 234 14.95 -21.93 9.72
CA LYS A 234 15.34 -22.75 10.87
C LYS A 234 16.86 -22.73 11.02
N LEU A 235 17.35 -22.42 12.21
CA LEU A 235 18.80 -22.43 12.48
C LEU A 235 19.30 -23.89 12.65
N GLU A 236 20.41 -24.23 12.00
CA GLU A 236 20.93 -25.62 11.96
C GLU A 236 21.72 -26.02 13.23
N SER A 237 22.33 -25.08 13.95
CA SER A 237 23.02 -25.39 15.20
C SER A 237 23.13 -24.18 16.14
N LEU A 238 22.81 -24.38 17.42
CA LEU A 238 23.03 -23.40 18.49
C LEU A 238 24.50 -23.29 18.91
N ASN A 239 25.37 -24.20 18.45
CA ASN A 239 26.73 -24.40 18.96
C ASN A 239 27.87 -24.01 17.99
N GLY A 240 27.55 -23.59 16.76
CA GLY A 240 28.55 -23.17 15.77
C GLY A 240 28.79 -21.65 15.75
N GLU A 241 30.01 -21.22 15.39
CA GLU A 241 30.36 -19.79 15.17
C GLU A 241 29.70 -19.19 13.91
N ARG A 242 29.07 -20.01 13.05
CA ARG A 242 28.35 -19.58 11.84
C ARG A 242 26.84 -19.71 12.04
N ASN A 243 26.12 -18.64 11.71
CA ASN A 243 24.65 -18.60 11.66
C ASN A 243 24.12 -19.31 10.39
N ASP A 244 24.45 -20.59 10.23
CA ASP A 244 23.93 -21.39 9.13
C ASP A 244 22.44 -21.71 9.38
N TYR A 245 21.63 -21.62 8.34
CA TYR A 245 20.18 -21.80 8.40
C TYR A 245 19.66 -22.66 7.24
N GLU A 246 18.64 -23.44 7.54
CA GLU A 246 17.85 -24.23 6.60
C GLU A 246 16.55 -23.46 6.28
N LEU A 247 16.09 -23.60 5.04
CA LEU A 247 14.77 -23.11 4.61
C LEU A 247 13.80 -24.29 4.49
N LEU A 248 12.88 -24.37 5.45
CA LEU A 248 11.80 -25.35 5.40
C LEU A 248 10.73 -24.89 4.43
N SER A 249 10.48 -25.70 3.40
CA SER A 249 9.43 -25.42 2.42
C SER A 249 8.04 -25.40 3.05
N PRO A 250 7.12 -24.54 2.58
CA PRO A 250 5.71 -24.60 2.97
C PRO A 250 5.09 -25.95 2.58
N VAL A 251 3.98 -26.32 3.24
CA VAL A 251 3.25 -27.58 3.01
C VAL A 251 2.79 -27.69 1.56
N LEU A 252 2.28 -26.60 1.00
CA LEU A 252 1.98 -26.47 -0.41
C LEU A 252 3.16 -25.78 -1.09
N ALA A 253 3.75 -26.41 -2.11
CA ALA A 253 4.84 -25.81 -2.86
C ALA A 253 4.36 -24.48 -3.47
N HIS A 254 5.02 -23.37 -3.11
CA HIS A 254 4.64 -21.99 -3.45
C HIS A 254 4.36 -21.72 -4.95
N ASP A 255 4.86 -22.56 -5.85
CA ASP A 255 4.71 -22.46 -7.30
C ASP A 255 3.67 -23.41 -7.91
N SER A 256 3.08 -24.32 -7.11
CA SER A 256 2.04 -25.24 -7.57
C SER A 256 0.71 -24.52 -7.84
N GLU A 257 -0.07 -25.00 -8.80
CA GLU A 257 -1.38 -24.41 -9.11
C GLU A 257 -2.36 -24.55 -7.93
N GLU A 258 -2.24 -25.63 -7.16
CA GLU A 258 -3.01 -25.85 -5.93
C GLU A 258 -2.67 -24.81 -4.86
N ALA A 259 -1.37 -24.48 -4.69
CA ALA A 259 -0.94 -23.44 -3.76
C ALA A 259 -1.45 -22.05 -4.18
N LYS A 260 -1.34 -21.72 -5.47
CA LYS A 260 -1.86 -20.45 -6.01
C LYS A 260 -3.37 -20.34 -5.81
N ALA A 261 -4.12 -21.40 -6.13
CA ALA A 261 -5.57 -21.43 -5.96
C ALA A 261 -5.99 -21.33 -4.48
N ALA A 262 -5.28 -22.01 -3.58
CA ALA A 262 -5.52 -21.93 -2.14
C ALA A 262 -5.25 -20.52 -1.62
N MET A 263 -4.08 -19.95 -1.91
CA MET A 263 -3.71 -18.60 -1.50
C MET A 263 -4.70 -17.57 -2.02
N ARG A 264 -5.09 -17.67 -3.30
CA ARG A 264 -6.08 -16.77 -3.92
C ARG A 264 -7.41 -16.84 -3.18
N ARG A 265 -7.96 -18.04 -3.01
CA ARG A 265 -9.23 -18.25 -2.30
C ARG A 265 -9.19 -17.68 -0.90
N ASP A 266 -8.10 -17.91 -0.18
CA ASP A 266 -7.98 -17.49 1.22
C ASP A 266 -7.82 -15.97 1.34
N LEU A 267 -7.10 -15.31 0.42
CA LEU A 267 -7.03 -13.84 0.33
C LEU A 267 -8.37 -13.21 -0.10
N GLU A 268 -9.06 -13.80 -1.08
CA GLU A 268 -10.41 -13.37 -1.51
C GLU A 268 -11.41 -13.48 -0.35
N ASN A 269 -11.30 -14.55 0.46
CA ASN A 269 -12.12 -14.72 1.65
C ASN A 269 -11.85 -13.63 2.70
N LEU A 270 -10.59 -13.26 2.90
CA LEU A 270 -10.18 -12.29 3.90
C LEU A 270 -10.79 -10.89 3.65
N VAL A 271 -10.92 -10.50 2.38
CA VAL A 271 -11.51 -9.21 1.96
C VAL A 271 -13.00 -9.30 1.65
N ASN A 272 -13.63 -10.46 1.79
CA ASN A 272 -15.03 -10.65 1.38
C ASN A 272 -16.00 -9.93 2.35
N PRO A 273 -16.81 -8.97 1.88
CA PRO A 273 -17.74 -8.24 2.76
C PRO A 273 -18.86 -9.12 3.33
N GLY A 274 -19.27 -10.17 2.62
CA GLY A 274 -20.37 -11.05 3.02
C GLY A 274 -20.02 -12.07 4.11
N LYS A 275 -18.72 -12.29 4.38
CA LYS A 275 -18.25 -13.27 5.36
C LYS A 275 -18.07 -12.72 6.78
N HIS A 276 -18.16 -11.40 6.95
CA HIS A 276 -17.84 -10.73 8.21
C HIS A 276 -18.97 -9.77 8.60
N LYS A 277 -19.99 -10.30 9.28
CA LYS A 277 -21.16 -9.53 9.77
C LYS A 277 -20.92 -8.87 11.14
N GLU A 278 -19.72 -9.02 11.70
CA GLU A 278 -19.40 -8.66 13.09
C GLU A 278 -18.76 -7.27 13.23
N ASP A 279 -18.33 -6.65 12.14
CA ASP A 279 -17.72 -5.32 12.15
C ASP A 279 -18.80 -4.23 12.28
N LYS A 280 -19.39 -4.11 13.47
CA LYS A 280 -20.48 -3.15 13.75
C LYS A 280 -19.91 -1.77 14.07
N ALA A 281 -20.48 -0.75 13.43
CA ALA A 281 -20.22 0.64 13.80
C ALA A 281 -20.92 0.97 15.13
N ASP A 282 -20.19 1.64 16.01
CA ASP A 282 -20.73 2.33 17.19
C ASP A 282 -20.96 3.82 16.85
N GLU A 283 -21.74 4.53 17.66
CA GLU A 283 -22.03 5.97 17.50
C GLU A 283 -20.75 6.84 17.49
N LEU A 284 -19.67 6.35 18.09
CA LEU A 284 -18.38 7.02 18.16
C LEU A 284 -17.53 6.89 16.88
N MET A 285 -17.95 6.09 15.90
CA MET A 285 -17.18 5.83 14.69
C MET A 285 -17.49 6.89 13.62
N ASP A 286 -16.48 7.67 13.24
CA ASP A 286 -16.56 8.79 12.28
C ASP A 286 -15.59 8.67 11.09
N ALA A 287 -14.90 7.54 11.02
CA ALA A 287 -14.09 7.11 9.90
C ALA A 287 -14.35 5.62 9.60
N TRP A 288 -14.00 5.21 8.39
CA TRP A 288 -14.13 3.82 7.94
C TRP A 288 -12.93 3.48 7.09
N ALA A 289 -12.43 2.26 7.21
CA ALA A 289 -11.37 1.76 6.38
C ALA A 289 -11.71 0.41 5.78
N PHE A 290 -11.21 0.14 4.58
CA PHE A 290 -11.29 -1.19 3.98
C PHE A 290 -9.96 -1.51 3.28
N PRO A 291 -9.34 -2.67 3.60
CA PRO A 291 -8.13 -3.12 2.94
C PRO A 291 -8.40 -3.51 1.49
N THR A 292 -7.40 -3.33 0.64
CA THR A 292 -7.38 -3.86 -0.72
C THR A 292 -6.10 -4.65 -0.94
N LEU A 293 -6.17 -5.69 -1.76
CA LEU A 293 -5.07 -6.64 -1.97
C LEU A 293 -4.87 -6.84 -3.47
N GLN A 294 -3.62 -6.85 -3.93
CA GLN A 294 -3.26 -7.16 -5.31
C GLN A 294 -2.20 -8.25 -5.31
N PHE A 295 -2.42 -9.29 -6.12
CA PHE A 295 -1.41 -10.28 -6.45
C PHE A 295 -1.75 -11.02 -7.75
N THR A 296 -1.50 -10.36 -8.88
CA THR A 296 -1.76 -10.87 -10.24
C THR A 296 -1.14 -12.25 -10.54
N PRO A 297 0.06 -12.63 -10.02
CA PRO A 297 0.60 -13.99 -10.17
C PRO A 297 -0.33 -15.14 -9.80
N ILE A 298 -1.31 -14.89 -8.93
CA ILE A 298 -2.32 -15.87 -8.51
C ILE A 298 -3.75 -15.46 -8.91
N LEU A 299 -3.88 -14.50 -9.83
CA LEU A 299 -5.16 -13.94 -10.29
C LEU A 299 -5.98 -13.24 -9.18
N MET A 300 -5.29 -12.61 -8.24
CA MET A 300 -5.91 -11.72 -7.24
C MET A 300 -5.81 -10.26 -7.71
N ASP A 301 -6.91 -9.71 -8.21
CA ASP A 301 -7.02 -8.38 -8.84
C ASP A 301 -7.91 -7.41 -8.05
N HIS A 302 -8.06 -7.63 -6.75
CA HIS A 302 -9.02 -6.91 -5.92
C HIS A 302 -8.73 -5.40 -5.85
N ASP A 303 -7.47 -4.99 -5.62
CA ASP A 303 -7.10 -3.57 -5.62
C ASP A 303 -7.34 -2.90 -6.98
N GLU A 304 -6.98 -3.56 -8.08
CA GLU A 304 -7.24 -3.06 -9.45
C GLU A 304 -8.73 -2.79 -9.69
N ARG A 305 -9.61 -3.71 -9.29
CA ARG A 305 -11.07 -3.55 -9.43
C ARG A 305 -11.60 -2.39 -8.60
N VAL A 306 -11.17 -2.29 -7.34
CA VAL A 306 -11.59 -1.21 -6.42
C VAL A 306 -11.08 0.15 -6.91
N LEU A 307 -9.81 0.25 -7.29
CA LEU A 307 -9.21 1.49 -7.79
C LEU A 307 -9.85 1.91 -9.11
N SER A 308 -10.12 0.95 -10.02
CA SER A 308 -10.84 1.22 -11.25
C SER A 308 -12.23 1.79 -10.98
N ASN A 309 -12.97 1.20 -10.03
CA ASN A 309 -14.28 1.71 -9.64
C ASN A 309 -14.18 3.10 -8.99
N PHE A 310 -13.15 3.35 -8.18
CA PHE A 310 -12.91 4.64 -7.56
C PHE A 310 -12.68 5.74 -8.60
N VAL A 311 -11.74 5.54 -9.54
CA VAL A 311 -11.41 6.56 -10.54
C VAL A 311 -12.56 6.79 -11.54
N LYS A 312 -13.25 5.72 -11.96
CA LYS A 312 -14.41 5.80 -12.86
C LYS A 312 -15.57 6.64 -12.29
N ASN A 313 -15.78 6.57 -10.98
CA ASN A 313 -16.92 7.22 -10.32
C ASN A 313 -16.54 8.53 -9.62
N LEU A 314 -15.36 9.10 -9.90
CA LEU A 314 -14.99 10.39 -9.34
C LEU A 314 -15.99 11.47 -9.77
N PRO A 315 -16.59 12.21 -8.82
CA PRO A 315 -17.51 13.29 -9.15
C PRO A 315 -16.83 14.33 -10.04
N ARG A 316 -17.53 14.78 -11.06
CA ARG A 316 -17.03 15.80 -11.98
C ARG A 316 -16.75 17.12 -11.23
N GLY A 317 -15.62 17.75 -11.51
CA GLY A 317 -15.15 18.94 -10.79
C GLY A 317 -14.48 18.67 -9.45
N SER A 318 -14.38 17.40 -9.03
CA SER A 318 -13.60 17.02 -7.84
C SER A 318 -12.09 17.12 -8.10
N GLN A 319 -11.28 16.89 -7.07
CA GLN A 319 -9.82 16.83 -7.20
C GLN A 319 -9.29 15.50 -6.68
N LEU A 320 -8.36 14.90 -7.42
CA LEU A 320 -7.60 13.73 -7.00
C LEU A 320 -6.11 14.09 -6.94
N GLN A 321 -5.58 14.06 -5.74
CA GLN A 321 -4.16 14.22 -5.47
C GLN A 321 -3.52 12.83 -5.43
N ILE A 322 -2.36 12.65 -6.06
CA ILE A 322 -1.68 11.36 -6.19
C ILE A 322 -0.21 11.55 -5.83
N ALA A 323 0.35 10.64 -5.04
CA ALA A 323 1.78 10.51 -4.84
C ALA A 323 2.22 9.13 -5.31
N SER A 324 3.29 9.07 -6.10
CA SER A 324 3.94 7.83 -6.49
C SER A 324 5.46 8.02 -6.51
N GLY A 325 6.20 7.16 -5.80
CA GLY A 325 7.66 7.20 -5.82
C GLY A 325 8.27 6.97 -7.21
N TYR A 326 7.54 6.27 -8.08
CA TYR A 326 7.95 5.94 -9.43
C TYR A 326 6.73 6.01 -10.36
N LEU A 327 6.54 7.15 -11.02
CA LEU A 327 5.42 7.32 -11.94
C LEU A 327 5.53 6.34 -13.12
N ASN A 328 4.69 5.32 -13.11
CA ASN A 328 4.56 4.32 -14.18
C ASN A 328 3.19 3.67 -14.16
N PHE A 329 2.12 4.47 -14.24
CA PHE A 329 0.75 3.96 -14.14
C PHE A 329 0.48 2.90 -15.21
N PRO A 330 -0.13 1.75 -14.85
CA PRO A 330 -0.53 0.75 -15.82
C PRO A 330 -1.60 1.30 -16.77
N PRO A 331 -1.79 0.72 -17.97
CA PRO A 331 -2.78 1.18 -18.95
C PRO A 331 -4.17 1.42 -18.37
N PHE A 332 -4.69 0.49 -17.56
CA PHE A 332 -6.03 0.65 -16.96
C PHE A 332 -6.13 1.94 -16.11
N LEU A 333 -5.09 2.29 -15.37
CA LEU A 333 -5.11 3.47 -14.50
C LEU A 333 -4.81 4.73 -15.29
N SER A 334 -3.85 4.69 -16.21
CA SER A 334 -3.51 5.83 -17.08
C SER A 334 -4.73 6.28 -17.90
N GLU A 335 -5.41 5.35 -18.56
CA GLU A 335 -6.60 5.63 -19.38
C GLU A 335 -7.76 6.22 -18.54
N LEU A 336 -7.95 5.71 -17.32
CA LEU A 336 -8.95 6.24 -16.40
C LEU A 336 -8.60 7.63 -15.89
N LEU A 337 -7.33 7.88 -15.55
CA LEU A 337 -6.87 9.20 -15.12
C LEU A 337 -6.91 10.22 -16.25
N GLU A 338 -6.63 9.82 -17.49
CA GLU A 338 -6.71 10.68 -18.68
C GLU A 338 -8.15 11.14 -18.96
N SER A 339 -9.13 10.30 -18.67
CA SER A 339 -10.55 10.55 -19.00
C SER A 339 -11.41 11.00 -17.81
N CYS A 340 -10.93 10.94 -16.57
CA CYS A 340 -11.75 11.25 -15.41
C CYS A 340 -12.10 12.75 -15.33
N GLY A 341 -13.28 13.03 -14.75
CA GLY A 341 -13.79 14.40 -14.55
C GLY A 341 -13.20 15.13 -13.34
N ALA A 342 -12.07 14.69 -12.80
CA ALA A 342 -11.41 15.28 -11.65
C ALA A 342 -10.12 15.99 -12.07
N GLY A 343 -9.83 17.14 -11.44
CA GLY A 343 -8.52 17.77 -11.54
C GLY A 343 -7.47 16.90 -10.86
N LEU A 344 -6.29 16.75 -11.46
CA LEU A 344 -5.22 15.92 -10.91
C LEU A 344 -4.08 16.78 -10.36
N ASP A 345 -3.52 16.36 -9.23
CA ASP A 345 -2.25 16.89 -8.71
C ASP A 345 -1.33 15.71 -8.35
N VAL A 346 -0.33 15.45 -9.19
CA VAL A 346 0.49 14.23 -9.17
C VAL A 346 1.91 14.57 -8.75
N VAL A 347 2.36 14.00 -7.64
CA VAL A 347 3.74 14.12 -7.13
C VAL A 347 4.53 12.85 -7.45
N SER A 348 5.68 13.03 -8.08
CA SER A 348 6.66 11.97 -8.38
C SER A 348 8.07 12.40 -7.95
N ALA A 349 9.01 11.46 -7.93
CA ALA A 349 10.42 11.76 -7.66
C ALA A 349 11.09 12.41 -8.87
N ALA A 350 11.78 13.54 -8.70
CA ALA A 350 12.76 13.99 -9.68
C ALA A 350 13.85 12.90 -9.87
N PRO A 351 14.54 12.83 -11.03
CA PRO A 351 15.61 11.88 -11.27
C PRO A 351 16.65 11.85 -10.16
N ARG A 352 17.02 13.02 -9.62
CA ARG A 352 17.99 13.17 -8.50
C ARG A 352 17.48 12.66 -7.16
N ALA A 353 16.16 12.68 -6.95
CA ALA A 353 15.51 12.16 -5.75
C ALA A 353 15.10 10.68 -5.90
N ASN A 354 15.45 10.04 -7.03
CA ASN A 354 15.22 8.63 -7.26
C ASN A 354 16.29 7.79 -6.53
N GLY A 355 15.87 6.70 -5.87
CA GLY A 355 16.79 5.79 -5.16
C GLY A 355 17.85 5.11 -6.04
N PHE A 356 17.71 5.17 -7.36
CA PHE A 356 18.65 4.61 -8.33
C PHE A 356 19.55 5.65 -9.01
N TYR A 357 19.51 6.93 -8.62
CA TYR A 357 20.23 8.00 -9.31
C TYR A 357 21.74 7.74 -9.46
N ASP A 358 22.41 7.34 -8.39
CA ASP A 358 23.85 7.04 -8.40
C ASP A 358 24.17 5.55 -8.68
N ALA A 359 23.16 4.77 -9.09
CA ALA A 359 23.37 3.34 -9.35
C ALA A 359 24.20 3.13 -10.63
N ARG A 360 25.17 2.21 -10.58
CA ARG A 360 25.99 1.86 -11.76
C ARG A 360 25.23 0.96 -12.74
N GLY A 361 25.59 1.04 -14.01
CA GLY A 361 25.05 0.18 -15.07
C GLY A 361 23.59 0.49 -15.42
N VAL A 362 22.83 -0.53 -15.83
CA VAL A 362 21.43 -0.38 -16.29
C VAL A 362 20.53 0.28 -15.25
N LYS A 363 20.80 0.10 -13.96
CA LYS A 363 20.03 0.73 -12.87
C LYS A 363 20.12 2.26 -12.89
N GLY A 364 21.26 2.82 -13.31
CA GLY A 364 21.44 4.27 -13.45
C GLY A 364 20.64 4.88 -14.61
N ALA A 365 20.11 4.05 -15.52
CA ALA A 365 19.22 4.50 -16.59
C ALA A 365 17.74 4.57 -16.16
N LEU A 366 17.37 3.95 -15.03
CA LEU A 366 15.98 3.90 -14.55
C LEU A 366 15.38 5.29 -14.25
N PRO A 367 16.08 6.22 -13.57
CA PRO A 367 15.53 7.55 -13.31
C PRO A 367 15.13 8.28 -14.61
N MET A 368 15.91 8.09 -15.67
CA MET A 368 15.60 8.70 -16.97
C MET A 368 14.49 7.97 -17.73
N ALA A 369 14.36 6.65 -17.57
CA ALA A 369 13.20 5.92 -18.10
C ALA A 369 11.89 6.40 -17.46
N TYR A 370 11.88 6.61 -16.14
CA TYR A 370 10.72 7.21 -15.45
C TYR A 370 10.45 8.63 -15.91
N SER A 371 11.48 9.44 -16.16
CA SER A 371 11.31 10.78 -16.73
C SER A 371 10.63 10.77 -18.11
N LEU A 372 10.84 9.74 -18.94
CA LEU A 372 10.12 9.60 -20.21
C LEU A 372 8.65 9.24 -20.00
N ILE A 373 8.39 8.30 -19.09
CA ILE A 373 7.01 7.87 -18.78
C ILE A 373 6.21 9.05 -18.20
N GLU A 374 6.86 9.86 -17.37
CA GLU A 374 6.31 11.11 -16.85
C GLU A 374 6.03 12.13 -17.94
N GLN A 375 6.94 12.33 -18.89
CA GLN A 375 6.71 13.19 -20.05
C GLN A 375 5.53 12.71 -20.89
N ASP A 376 5.44 11.40 -21.18
CA ASP A 376 4.35 10.81 -21.95
C ASP A 376 3.00 10.98 -21.24
N PHE A 377 2.95 10.90 -19.90
CA PHE A 377 1.74 11.18 -19.13
C PHE A 377 1.40 12.68 -19.10
N PHE A 378 2.40 13.55 -18.95
CA PHE A 378 2.23 15.00 -19.03
C PHE A 378 1.58 15.40 -20.36
N GLU A 379 2.15 14.95 -21.49
CA GLU A 379 1.68 15.29 -22.84
C GLU A 379 0.25 14.78 -23.09
N ARG A 380 -0.07 13.55 -22.66
CA ARG A 380 -1.42 12.98 -22.80
C ARG A 380 -2.49 13.67 -21.96
N THR A 381 -2.10 14.43 -20.93
CA THR A 381 -3.04 15.07 -20.01
C THR A 381 -3.21 16.58 -20.24
N LEU A 382 -2.54 17.17 -21.24
CA LEU A 382 -2.59 18.60 -21.56
C LEU A 382 -3.99 19.08 -21.97
N ASP A 383 -4.68 18.32 -22.82
CA ASP A 383 -5.96 18.71 -23.40
C ASP A 383 -7.18 18.26 -22.57
N ARG A 384 -6.95 17.80 -21.34
CA ARG A 384 -8.02 17.37 -20.45
C ARG A 384 -8.89 18.56 -20.05
N GLU A 385 -10.19 18.29 -19.93
CA GLU A 385 -11.14 19.30 -19.46
C GLU A 385 -10.81 19.81 -18.05
N PHE A 386 -10.40 18.91 -17.16
CA PHE A 386 -9.95 19.24 -15.82
C PHE A 386 -8.42 19.20 -15.76
N PRO A 387 -7.78 20.24 -15.19
CA PRO A 387 -6.34 20.41 -15.29
C PRO A 387 -5.59 19.30 -14.55
N THR A 388 -4.42 18.95 -15.10
CA THR A 388 -3.45 18.07 -14.46
C THR A 388 -2.23 18.89 -14.07
N VAL A 389 -1.84 18.84 -12.80
CA VAL A 389 -0.59 19.40 -12.29
C VAL A 389 0.34 18.23 -12.00
N LEU A 390 1.50 18.19 -12.65
CA LEU A 390 2.57 17.26 -12.28
C LEU A 390 3.62 18.01 -11.46
N ARG A 391 4.19 17.32 -10.48
CA ARG A 391 5.20 17.86 -9.56
C ARG A 391 6.33 16.87 -9.35
N GLU A 392 7.55 17.38 -9.34
CA GLU A 392 8.74 16.61 -9.05
C GLU A 392 9.30 16.98 -7.67
N PHE A 393 9.35 16.02 -6.76
CA PHE A 393 10.05 16.16 -5.50
C PHE A 393 11.56 16.26 -5.74
N ASN A 394 12.18 17.31 -5.23
CA ASN A 394 13.59 17.58 -5.45
C ASN A 394 14.22 18.29 -4.23
N ARG A 395 14.48 17.52 -3.17
CA ARG A 395 15.17 18.00 -1.98
C ARG A 395 16.59 17.44 -1.90
N PRO A 396 17.63 18.30 -1.79
CA PRO A 396 19.02 17.84 -1.67
C PRO A 396 19.23 16.86 -0.52
N GLY A 397 19.88 15.74 -0.79
CA GLY A 397 20.17 14.69 0.20
C GLY A 397 18.96 13.85 0.61
N TRP A 398 17.82 13.99 -0.07
CA TRP A 398 16.61 13.22 0.18
C TRP A 398 16.18 12.45 -1.06
N THR A 399 15.53 11.31 -0.83
CA THR A 399 14.85 10.55 -1.89
C THR A 399 13.35 10.51 -1.63
N PHE A 400 12.55 10.36 -2.69
CA PHE A 400 11.09 10.31 -2.59
C PHE A 400 10.56 8.90 -2.85
N HIS A 401 9.62 8.47 -2.02
CA HIS A 401 8.96 7.18 -2.10
C HIS A 401 7.53 7.23 -1.56
N GLY A 402 6.92 8.42 -1.49
CA GLY A 402 5.54 8.60 -1.04
C GLY A 402 4.56 7.93 -2.01
N LYS A 403 3.56 7.24 -1.45
CA LYS A 403 2.54 6.50 -2.20
C LYS A 403 1.17 6.77 -1.62
N GLY A 404 0.28 7.35 -2.40
CA GLY A 404 -1.08 7.55 -1.95
C GLY A 404 -1.97 8.25 -2.94
N MET A 405 -3.24 8.25 -2.59
CA MET A 405 -4.24 9.11 -3.22
C MET A 405 -5.02 9.86 -2.16
N TRP A 406 -5.45 11.09 -2.46
CA TRP A 406 -6.34 11.88 -1.63
C TRP A 406 -7.40 12.48 -2.53
N TRP A 407 -8.66 12.15 -2.26
CA TRP A 407 -9.77 12.68 -3.02
C TRP A 407 -10.52 13.75 -2.24
N ARG A 408 -10.82 14.83 -2.95
CA ARG A 408 -11.46 16.03 -2.45
C ARG A 408 -12.75 16.26 -3.23
N PRO A 409 -13.89 16.47 -2.56
CA PRO A 409 -15.13 16.80 -3.26
C PRO A 409 -15.00 18.14 -3.99
N PRO A 410 -15.78 18.37 -5.06
CA PRO A 410 -15.85 19.65 -5.74
C PRO A 410 -16.25 20.75 -4.75
N SER A 411 -15.82 21.98 -5.03
CA SER A 411 -16.27 23.14 -4.26
C SER A 411 -17.79 23.27 -4.33
N PRO A 412 -18.48 23.60 -3.22
CA PRO A 412 -19.90 23.93 -3.26
C PRO A 412 -20.15 25.10 -4.24
N PRO A 413 -21.29 25.11 -4.96
CA PRO A 413 -21.69 26.28 -5.72
C PRO A 413 -21.81 27.47 -4.77
N LEU A 414 -21.19 28.60 -5.12
CA LEU A 414 -21.28 29.80 -4.30
C LEU A 414 -22.62 30.48 -4.51
N ALA A 415 -23.25 30.91 -3.42
CA ALA A 415 -24.33 31.88 -3.49
C ALA A 415 -23.84 33.28 -3.95
N ASN A 416 -22.55 33.64 -3.75
CA ASN A 416 -22.10 35.04 -3.75
C ASN A 416 -20.80 35.35 -4.55
N GLY A 417 -20.49 34.62 -5.62
CA GLY A 417 -19.47 35.05 -6.61
C GLY A 417 -17.98 35.04 -6.19
N HIS A 418 -17.62 34.57 -4.99
CA HIS A 418 -16.23 34.47 -4.53
C HIS A 418 -15.72 33.03 -4.66
N LYS A 419 -14.69 32.70 -5.46
CA LYS A 419 -14.17 31.31 -5.63
C LYS A 419 -14.22 30.48 -4.32
N ALA A 420 -15.02 29.43 -4.30
CA ALA A 420 -15.16 28.54 -3.15
C ALA A 420 -13.89 27.71 -3.03
N ALA A 421 -13.31 27.70 -1.83
CA ALA A 421 -12.20 26.81 -1.51
C ALA A 421 -12.63 25.36 -1.78
N LEU A 422 -11.76 24.59 -2.45
CA LEU A 422 -11.96 23.15 -2.64
C LEU A 422 -12.15 22.48 -1.28
N GLY A 423 -13.04 21.49 -1.23
CA GLY A 423 -13.25 20.71 -0.01
C GLY A 423 -11.94 20.06 0.47
N LEU A 424 -11.85 19.77 1.77
CA LEU A 424 -10.72 19.00 2.31
C LEU A 424 -10.80 17.53 1.89
N PRO A 425 -9.67 16.78 1.84
CA PRO A 425 -9.67 15.37 1.52
C PRO A 425 -10.64 14.57 2.40
N GLN A 426 -11.52 13.79 1.79
CA GLN A 426 -12.48 12.93 2.51
C GLN A 426 -12.15 11.44 2.41
N LEU A 427 -11.42 11.06 1.37
CA LEU A 427 -10.96 9.69 1.14
C LEU A 427 -9.47 9.71 0.86
N THR A 428 -8.72 8.78 1.45
CA THR A 428 -7.32 8.54 1.12
C THR A 428 -7.04 7.06 0.89
N VAL A 429 -6.05 6.75 0.05
CA VAL A 429 -5.48 5.41 -0.11
C VAL A 429 -4.06 5.46 0.42
N VAL A 430 -3.72 4.58 1.37
CA VAL A 430 -2.36 4.40 1.90
C VAL A 430 -1.94 2.94 1.80
N GLY A 431 -0.70 2.66 1.44
CA GLY A 431 -0.24 1.27 1.34
C GLY A 431 1.07 1.12 0.61
N SER A 432 1.30 -0.09 0.13
CA SER A 432 2.56 -0.45 -0.49
C SER A 432 2.63 -0.16 -2.00
N SER A 433 1.50 -0.06 -2.69
CA SER A 433 1.44 0.09 -4.15
C SER A 433 2.07 1.40 -4.62
N ASN A 434 2.96 1.34 -5.61
CA ASN A 434 3.42 2.54 -6.32
C ASN A 434 2.38 3.04 -7.34
N PHE A 435 1.24 2.36 -7.42
CA PHE A 435 0.28 2.44 -8.50
C PHE A 435 0.90 2.16 -9.88
N GLY A 436 2.03 1.46 -9.90
CA GLY A 436 2.82 1.21 -11.09
C GLY A 436 2.48 -0.11 -11.78
N GLN A 437 2.92 -0.28 -13.01
CA GLN A 437 2.80 -1.53 -13.78
C GLN A 437 3.24 -2.76 -12.98
N ARG A 438 4.36 -2.70 -12.26
CA ARG A 438 4.81 -3.81 -11.40
C ARG A 438 3.87 -4.13 -10.23
N SER A 439 3.31 -3.11 -9.58
CA SER A 439 2.35 -3.28 -8.47
C SER A 439 1.10 -4.06 -8.91
N TYR A 440 0.67 -3.88 -10.16
CA TYR A 440 -0.49 -4.56 -10.74
C TYR A 440 -0.15 -5.76 -11.62
N GLY A 441 1.13 -6.06 -11.85
CA GLY A 441 1.57 -7.17 -12.70
C GLY A 441 2.25 -8.32 -11.94
N CYS A 442 2.97 -8.01 -10.86
CA CYS A 442 3.98 -8.91 -10.30
C CYS A 442 3.96 -9.00 -8.77
N ASP A 443 3.79 -7.86 -8.09
CA ASP A 443 4.05 -7.77 -6.66
C ASP A 443 2.81 -8.16 -5.82
N LEU A 444 3.04 -8.70 -4.62
CA LEU A 444 2.01 -8.82 -3.58
C LEU A 444 1.89 -7.47 -2.86
N GLU A 445 0.80 -6.76 -3.09
CA GLU A 445 0.54 -5.44 -2.53
C GLU A 445 -0.65 -5.47 -1.56
N SER A 446 -0.60 -4.59 -0.55
CA SER A 446 -1.74 -4.30 0.31
C SER A 446 -1.86 -2.80 0.50
N ASN A 447 -3.07 -2.29 0.31
CA ASN A 447 -3.43 -0.91 0.62
C ASN A 447 -4.61 -0.88 1.59
N LEU A 448 -4.85 0.31 2.16
CA LEU A 448 -5.97 0.63 3.02
C LEU A 448 -6.62 1.90 2.46
N VAL A 449 -7.89 1.78 2.09
CA VAL A 449 -8.71 2.95 1.75
C VAL A 449 -9.36 3.45 3.03
N VAL A 450 -9.22 4.73 3.34
CA VAL A 450 -9.81 5.37 4.52
C VAL A 450 -10.74 6.48 4.07
N PHE A 451 -11.98 6.45 4.54
CA PHE A 451 -12.96 7.50 4.38
C PHE A 451 -13.28 8.13 5.74
N THR A 452 -13.45 9.45 5.81
CA THR A 452 -13.78 10.12 7.06
C THR A 452 -14.77 11.25 6.91
N ARG A 453 -15.66 11.37 7.89
CA ARG A 453 -16.53 12.53 8.10
C ARG A 453 -15.91 13.56 9.04
N ASN A 454 -14.86 13.19 9.77
CA ASN A 454 -14.27 14.02 10.80
C ASN A 454 -13.47 15.20 10.19
N PRO A 455 -13.86 16.47 10.45
CA PRO A 455 -13.20 17.63 9.86
C PRO A 455 -11.73 17.78 10.26
N GLU A 456 -11.33 17.31 11.45
CA GLU A 456 -9.95 17.38 11.92
C GLU A 456 -9.07 16.37 11.18
N LEU A 457 -9.53 15.12 11.00
CA LEU A 457 -8.81 14.15 10.19
C LEU A 457 -8.71 14.60 8.72
N ARG A 458 -9.76 15.20 8.16
CA ARG A 458 -9.71 15.80 6.81
C ARG A 458 -8.64 16.90 6.69
N ARG A 459 -8.47 17.73 7.73
CA ARG A 459 -7.40 18.75 7.77
C ARG A 459 -6.02 18.12 7.90
N ARG A 460 -5.84 17.14 8.77
CA ARG A 460 -4.56 16.41 8.91
C ARG A 460 -4.15 15.70 7.62
N LEU A 461 -5.11 15.13 6.88
CA LEU A 461 -4.87 14.54 5.56
C LEU A 461 -4.41 15.58 4.54
N GLN A 462 -4.97 16.80 4.60
CA GLN A 462 -4.49 17.92 3.78
C GLN A 462 -3.05 18.30 4.15
N ASP A 463 -2.76 18.45 5.43
CA ASP A 463 -1.43 18.81 5.92
C ASP A 463 -0.37 17.76 5.55
N GLU A 464 -0.75 16.47 5.57
CA GLU A 464 0.10 15.36 5.10
C GLU A 464 0.46 15.51 3.61
N TYR A 465 -0.53 15.74 2.76
CA TYR A 465 -0.28 15.93 1.33
C TYR A 465 0.56 17.18 1.06
N ASP A 466 0.26 18.30 1.73
CA ASP A 466 1.01 19.54 1.58
C ASP A 466 2.47 19.39 2.06
N ALA A 467 2.71 18.55 3.07
CA ALA A 467 4.06 18.19 3.51
C ALA A 467 4.80 17.33 2.46
N LEU A 468 4.13 16.40 1.79
CA LEU A 468 4.71 15.63 0.68
C LEU A 468 5.02 16.50 -0.54
N ALA A 469 4.16 17.48 -0.83
CA ALA A 469 4.30 18.38 -1.97
C ALA A 469 5.23 19.58 -1.70
N ARG A 470 5.66 19.80 -0.45
CA ARG A 470 6.40 21.00 -0.02
C ARG A 470 7.67 21.27 -0.82
N ASP A 471 8.50 20.24 -0.99
CA ASP A 471 9.81 20.35 -1.65
C ASP A 471 9.72 19.90 -3.12
N THR A 472 8.59 20.21 -3.77
CA THR A 472 8.35 19.87 -5.17
C THR A 472 8.41 21.08 -6.09
N GLU A 473 8.79 20.85 -7.34
CA GLU A 473 8.64 21.82 -8.42
C GLU A 473 7.55 21.40 -9.39
N VAL A 474 6.79 22.36 -9.92
CA VAL A 474 5.76 22.07 -10.93
C VAL A 474 6.45 21.75 -12.26
N VAL A 475 6.06 20.62 -12.86
CA VAL A 475 6.54 20.19 -14.16
C VAL A 475 5.96 21.10 -15.24
N THR A 476 6.85 21.60 -16.11
CA THR A 476 6.50 22.44 -17.27
C THR A 476 7.25 21.94 -18.50
N GLU A 477 6.88 22.38 -19.69
CA GLU A 477 7.62 22.03 -20.92
C GLU A 477 9.12 22.36 -20.86
N GLN A 478 9.51 23.36 -20.06
CA GLN A 478 10.91 23.75 -19.89
C GLN A 478 11.73 22.69 -19.15
N LEU A 479 11.08 21.91 -18.28
CA LEU A 479 11.72 20.89 -17.47
C LEU A 479 12.36 19.79 -18.34
N TRP A 480 11.69 19.41 -19.43
CA TRP A 480 12.19 18.43 -20.42
C TRP A 480 13.40 18.93 -21.21
N ARG A 481 13.63 20.25 -21.25
CA ARG A 481 14.73 20.89 -21.99
C ARG A 481 15.96 21.15 -21.11
N ARG A 482 15.95 20.74 -19.85
CA ARG A 482 17.09 20.95 -18.95
C ARG A 482 18.30 20.11 -19.38
N PRO A 483 19.54 20.63 -19.31
CA PRO A 483 20.74 19.92 -19.75
C PRO A 483 20.89 18.51 -19.16
N GLU A 484 20.54 18.33 -17.89
CA GLU A 484 20.59 17.03 -17.21
C GLU A 484 19.59 16.00 -17.76
N ARG A 485 18.52 16.44 -18.43
CA ARG A 485 17.58 15.58 -19.16
C ARG A 485 17.91 15.49 -20.65
N MET A 486 18.77 16.37 -21.16
CA MET A 486 19.27 16.34 -22.53
C MET A 486 20.63 15.61 -22.57
N LEU A 487 20.61 14.28 -22.51
CA LEU A 487 21.80 13.48 -22.82
C LEU A 487 22.34 13.85 -24.22
N HIS A 488 23.67 13.85 -24.37
CA HIS A 488 24.40 14.20 -25.59
C HIS A 488 25.22 13.01 -26.14
N GLY A 489 25.57 13.02 -27.43
CA GLY A 489 26.47 12.03 -28.05
C GLY A 489 25.81 10.68 -28.40
N PHE A 490 26.50 9.54 -28.23
CA PHE A 490 25.92 8.19 -28.43
C PHE A 490 24.75 7.89 -27.47
N PHE A 491 24.67 8.65 -26.38
CA PHE A 491 23.58 8.67 -25.42
C PHE A 491 22.56 9.79 -25.71
N SER A 492 22.67 10.51 -26.84
CA SER A 492 21.75 11.57 -27.30
C SER A 492 20.30 11.08 -27.31
N TRP A 493 19.36 11.83 -26.73
CA TRP A 493 17.93 11.48 -26.79
C TRP A 493 17.29 11.69 -28.16
N LYS A 494 17.84 12.61 -28.98
CA LYS A 494 17.33 12.87 -30.33
C LYS A 494 17.81 11.84 -31.35
N ASP A 495 19.02 11.29 -31.15
CA ASP A 495 19.68 10.39 -32.10
C ASP A 495 19.83 8.94 -31.56
N GLY A 496 19.50 8.72 -30.29
CA GLY A 496 19.58 7.44 -29.59
C GLY A 496 18.41 6.54 -29.91
N HIS A 497 18.40 5.98 -31.13
CA HIS A 497 17.40 5.00 -31.58
C HIS A 497 17.27 3.76 -30.67
N TRP A 498 18.22 3.53 -29.75
CA TRP A 498 18.23 2.42 -28.79
C TRP A 498 17.45 2.72 -27.50
N ILE A 499 17.22 3.99 -27.13
CA ILE A 499 16.64 4.36 -25.84
C ILE A 499 15.12 4.11 -25.83
N ARG A 500 14.38 4.45 -26.89
CA ARG A 500 12.94 4.15 -26.97
C ARG A 500 12.63 2.65 -26.95
N PRO A 501 13.38 1.77 -27.64
CA PRO A 501 13.27 0.33 -27.47
C PRO A 501 13.62 -0.10 -26.06
N VAL A 502 14.74 0.36 -25.49
CA VAL A 502 15.17 -0.02 -24.14
C VAL A 502 14.20 0.48 -23.07
N SER A 503 13.64 1.68 -23.20
CA SER A 503 12.61 2.20 -22.30
C SER A 503 11.29 1.45 -22.48
N LYS A 504 10.91 1.02 -23.70
CA LYS A 504 9.75 0.13 -23.90
C LYS A 504 9.96 -1.27 -23.32
N PHE A 505 11.17 -1.82 -23.45
CA PHE A 505 11.54 -3.07 -22.81
C PHE A 505 11.52 -2.91 -21.29
N ILE A 506 12.19 -1.89 -20.76
CA ILE A 506 12.25 -1.60 -19.32
C ILE A 506 10.87 -1.24 -18.76
N ALA A 507 10.01 -0.50 -19.46
CA ALA A 507 8.65 -0.14 -19.03
C ALA A 507 7.69 -1.34 -19.01
N ALA A 508 8.01 -2.43 -19.71
CA ALA A 508 7.30 -3.70 -19.53
C ALA A 508 7.73 -4.46 -18.25
N TYR A 509 8.82 -4.01 -17.59
CA TYR A 509 9.41 -4.63 -16.40
C TYR A 509 9.52 -3.69 -15.17
N LEU A 510 9.37 -2.37 -15.35
CA LEU A 510 8.99 -1.38 -14.35
C LEU A 510 7.47 -1.37 -14.24
#